data_AF-A0AAE9D9J4-F1
#
_entry.id   AF-A0AAE9D9J4-F1
#
_cell.length_a   1.000
_cell.length_b   1.000
_cell.length_c   1.000
_cell.angle_alpha   90.00
_cell.angle_beta   90.00
_cell.angle_gamma   90.00
#
_symmetry.space_group_name_H-M   'P 1'
#
loop_
_entity.id
_entity.type
_entity.pdbx_description
1 polymer ?
#
loop_
_entity_poly.entity_id
_entity_poly.type
_entity_poly.pdbx_seq_one_letter_code
_entity_poly.pdbx_strand_id
1 'polypeptide(L)'
;MTSNLQKMVKAQDPKIKFGDQFRFPEVLRVLLYDDESDEYVETGKAACQNCLTLLTVSDGDHVRRHVKERCKRRKRVVENTENEKEEEPVFKNRKISEYSTKKLKESDLTKIYKALSKSCLRTGRSFNHMNSDAMKSLMMDIFNTT
;
A
#
# COMPACT_ATOMS: atom_id res chain seq x y z
N MET A 1 7.36 -6.64 16.68
CA MET A 1 7.78 -5.41 17.37
C MET A 1 7.06 -4.13 16.91
N THR A 2 6.47 -4.05 15.71
CA THR A 2 5.74 -2.85 15.24
C THR A 2 4.39 -2.61 15.93
N SER A 3 3.70 -3.68 16.34
CA SER A 3 2.38 -3.61 16.97
C SER A 3 2.38 -3.00 18.37
N ASN A 4 3.44 -3.24 19.17
CA ASN A 4 3.54 -2.70 20.53
C ASN A 4 3.78 -1.18 20.49
N LEU A 5 4.79 -0.74 19.73
CA LEU A 5 5.10 0.69 19.57
C LEU A 5 3.90 1.49 19.02
N GLN A 6 3.11 0.92 18.12
CA GLN A 6 1.90 1.57 17.61
C GLN A 6 0.81 1.76 18.69
N LYS A 7 0.73 0.86 19.68
CA LYS A 7 -0.17 1.02 20.82
C LYS A 7 0.32 2.14 21.72
N MET A 8 1.62 2.14 22.02
CA MET A 8 2.23 3.17 22.88
C MET A 8 2.12 4.58 22.29
N VAL A 9 2.34 4.74 20.98
CA VAL A 9 2.16 6.03 20.28
C VAL A 9 0.71 6.51 20.33
N LYS A 10 -0.27 5.60 20.31
CA LYS A 10 -1.70 5.96 20.43
C LYS A 10 -2.11 6.26 21.85
N ALA A 11 -1.51 5.56 22.82
CA ALA A 11 -1.72 5.78 24.25
C ALA A 11 -0.99 7.02 24.78
N GLN A 12 -0.06 7.59 23.99
CA GLN A 12 0.82 8.68 24.41
C GLN A 12 1.58 8.33 25.69
N ASP A 13 2.18 7.14 25.71
CA ASP A 13 2.94 6.68 26.86
C ASP A 13 4.15 7.60 27.15
N PRO A 14 4.50 7.81 28.42
CA PRO A 14 5.58 8.71 28.83
C PRO A 14 6.97 8.27 28.32
N LYS A 15 7.12 7.00 27.93
CA LYS A 15 8.35 6.46 27.34
C LYS A 15 8.55 6.88 25.88
N ILE A 16 7.59 7.57 25.26
CA ILE A 16 7.66 7.98 23.86
C ILE A 16 7.76 9.49 23.76
N LYS A 17 8.75 9.95 22.99
CA LYS A 17 8.92 11.36 22.64
C LYS A 17 8.88 11.54 21.14
N PHE A 18 8.27 12.61 20.68
CA PHE A 18 8.32 13.01 19.28
C PHE A 18 9.58 13.87 19.07
N GLY A 19 10.41 13.45 18.12
CA GLY A 19 11.62 14.16 17.72
C GLY A 19 11.37 15.05 16.50
N ASP A 20 12.39 15.17 15.65
CA ASP A 20 12.39 16.08 14.50
C ASP A 20 11.33 15.75 13.45
N GLN A 21 11.00 16.78 12.65
CA GLN A 21 10.11 16.65 11.51
C GLN A 21 10.72 15.75 10.43
N PHE A 22 9.89 14.84 9.91
CA PHE A 22 10.28 13.92 8.86
C PHE A 22 9.55 14.25 7.55
N ARG A 23 10.22 15.03 6.69
CA ARG A 23 9.83 15.38 5.30
C ARG A 23 8.55 16.22 5.15
N PHE A 24 7.55 16.00 5.99
CA PHE A 24 6.31 16.75 6.06
C PHE A 24 6.15 17.29 7.49
N PRO A 25 5.61 18.50 7.67
CA PRO A 25 5.47 19.12 8.99
C PRO A 25 4.54 18.32 9.91
N GLU A 26 3.58 17.58 9.36
CA GLU A 26 2.63 16.78 10.14
C GLU A 26 3.16 15.40 10.55
N VAL A 27 4.43 15.09 10.25
CA VAL A 27 5.05 13.79 10.52
C VAL A 27 6.31 13.99 11.34
N LEU A 28 6.36 13.41 12.54
CA LEU A 28 7.47 13.54 13.49
C LEU A 28 8.16 12.19 13.72
N ARG A 29 9.47 12.17 13.92
CA ARG A 29 10.21 10.96 14.30
C ARG A 29 9.77 10.49 15.69
N VAL A 30 9.74 9.18 15.90
CA VAL A 30 9.39 8.56 17.18
C VAL A 30 10.67 8.13 17.89
N LEU A 31 10.89 8.70 19.06
CA LEU A 31 11.96 8.34 19.98
C LEU A 31 11.37 7.47 21.10
N LEU A 32 12.11 6.43 21.49
CA LEU A 32 11.76 5.56 22.60
C LEU A 32 12.81 5.73 23.69
N TYR A 33 12.37 5.92 24.92
CA TYR A 33 13.24 5.94 26.09
C TYR A 33 13.80 4.54 26.33
N ASP A 34 15.13 4.45 26.43
CA ASP A 34 15.84 3.24 26.72
C ASP A 34 16.32 3.25 28.18
N ASP A 35 15.84 2.30 28.98
CA ASP A 35 16.11 2.25 30.41
C ASP A 35 17.59 1.88 30.70
N GLU A 36 18.32 1.33 29.71
CA GLU A 36 19.74 0.96 29.86
C GLU A 36 20.71 2.14 29.65
N SER A 37 20.36 3.04 28.73
CA SER A 37 21.19 4.21 28.38
C SER A 37 20.73 5.52 29.03
N ASP A 38 19.58 5.53 29.70
CA ASP A 38 18.90 6.73 30.24
C ASP A 38 18.68 7.81 29.15
N GLU A 39 18.62 7.40 27.89
CA GLU A 39 18.54 8.26 26.72
C GLU A 39 17.38 7.88 25.79
N TYR A 40 16.95 8.85 24.99
CA TYR A 40 15.91 8.65 23.96
C TYR A 40 16.56 8.22 22.64
N VAL A 41 16.29 6.98 22.22
CA VAL A 41 16.88 6.40 21.01
C VAL A 41 15.91 6.49 19.83
N GLU A 42 16.46 6.76 18.63
CA GLU A 42 15.67 6.77 17.39
C GLU A 42 15.15 5.37 17.03
N THR A 43 13.83 5.22 16.90
CA THR A 43 13.21 3.92 16.56
C THR A 43 13.18 3.59 15.06
N GLY A 44 13.75 4.45 14.21
CA GLY A 44 13.65 4.34 12.74
C GLY A 44 12.23 4.50 12.19
N LYS A 45 11.32 5.08 12.98
CA LYS A 45 9.90 5.24 12.66
C LYS A 45 9.45 6.67 12.88
N ALA A 46 8.43 7.08 12.14
CA ALA A 46 7.78 8.36 12.29
C ALA A 46 6.31 8.18 12.61
N ALA A 47 5.65 9.18 13.18
CA ALA A 47 4.23 9.16 13.46
C ALA A 47 3.59 10.41 12.88
N CYS A 48 2.38 10.25 12.33
CA CYS A 48 1.57 11.39 11.94
C CYS A 48 0.99 12.06 13.19
N GLN A 49 1.23 13.36 13.36
CA GLN A 49 0.73 14.14 14.50
C GLN A 49 -0.81 14.14 14.57
N ASN A 50 -1.48 14.10 13.43
CA ASN A 50 -2.94 14.20 13.35
C ASN A 50 -3.66 12.91 13.76
N CYS A 51 -3.16 11.75 13.30
CA CYS A 51 -3.84 10.47 13.50
C CYS A 51 -3.05 9.44 14.31
N LEU A 52 -1.86 9.80 14.80
CA LEU A 52 -0.96 8.97 15.60
C LEU A 52 -0.69 7.60 14.96
N THR A 53 -0.77 7.54 13.63
CA THR A 53 -0.43 6.33 12.86
C THR A 53 1.07 6.32 12.65
N LEU A 54 1.68 5.17 12.94
CA LEU A 54 3.10 4.95 12.80
C LEU A 54 3.43 4.62 11.35
N LEU A 55 4.45 5.28 10.83
CA LEU A 55 4.96 5.24 9.47
C LEU A 55 6.41 4.80 9.52
N THR A 56 6.84 4.00 8.56
CA THR A 56 8.25 3.64 8.42
C THR A 56 9.02 4.82 7.85
N VAL A 57 10.21 5.09 8.39
CA VAL A 57 11.17 6.07 7.83
C VAL A 57 11.86 5.40 6.64
N SER A 58 11.11 5.25 5.55
CA SER A 58 11.58 4.72 4.26
C SER A 58 11.20 5.70 3.14
N ASP A 59 11.60 5.41 1.91
CA ASP A 59 11.37 6.31 0.76
C ASP A 59 9.90 6.72 0.63
N GLY A 60 9.69 8.04 0.67
CA GLY A 60 8.52 8.69 1.25
C GLY A 60 7.21 8.71 0.45
N ASP A 61 6.99 7.80 -0.49
CA ASP A 61 5.73 7.74 -1.24
C ASP A 61 4.54 7.28 -0.37
N HIS A 62 4.77 6.34 0.55
CA HIS A 62 3.75 5.94 1.52
C HIS A 62 3.45 7.04 2.55
N VAL A 63 4.46 7.81 2.95
CA VAL A 63 4.30 8.98 3.85
C VAL A 63 3.48 10.06 3.16
N ARG A 64 3.82 10.41 1.91
CA ARG A 64 3.08 11.38 1.10
C ARG A 64 1.62 10.97 0.94
N ARG A 65 1.38 9.70 0.57
CA ARG A 65 0.02 9.15 0.42
C ARG A 65 -0.76 9.20 1.73
N HIS A 66 -0.09 8.96 2.85
CA HIS A 66 -0.73 9.07 4.16
C HIS A 66 -1.16 10.51 4.45
N VAL A 67 -0.24 11.47 4.38
CA VAL A 67 -0.51 12.88 4.70
C VAL A 67 -1.56 13.48 3.77
N LYS A 68 -1.48 13.20 2.45
CA LYS A 68 -2.39 13.80 1.46
C LYS A 68 -3.76 13.11 1.37
N GLU A 69 -3.81 11.78 1.42
CA GLU A 69 -5.01 11.04 1.00
C GLU A 69 -5.62 10.16 2.10
N ARG A 70 -4.83 9.59 3.02
CA ARG A 70 -5.32 8.55 3.95
C ARG A 70 -5.42 8.97 5.42
N CYS A 71 -4.86 10.11 5.80
CA CYS A 71 -4.89 10.57 7.17
C CYS A 71 -6.34 10.90 7.59
N LYS A 72 -6.90 10.07 8.46
CA LYS A 72 -8.31 10.15 8.91
C LYS A 72 -8.67 11.43 9.66
N ARG A 73 -7.68 12.13 10.22
CA ARG A 73 -7.83 13.35 11.03
C ARG A 73 -7.14 14.56 10.41
N ARG A 74 -6.87 14.52 9.10
CA ARG A 74 -6.31 15.69 8.40
C ARG A 74 -7.31 16.83 8.56
N LYS A 75 -6.89 17.96 9.13
CA LYS A 75 -7.63 19.22 9.00
C LYS A 75 -7.68 19.51 7.51
N ARG A 76 -8.87 19.41 6.88
CA ARG A 76 -9.06 20.00 5.56
C ARG A 76 -8.77 21.48 5.76
N VAL A 77 -7.67 21.96 5.20
CA VAL A 77 -7.49 23.41 5.05
C VAL A 77 -8.58 23.79 4.07
N VAL A 78 -9.69 24.28 4.60
CA VAL A 78 -10.72 24.95 3.82
C VAL A 78 -10.06 26.24 3.40
N GLU A 79 -9.40 26.23 2.24
CA GLU A 79 -9.20 27.47 1.51
C GLU A 79 -10.61 27.92 1.11
N ASN A 80 -11.04 29.01 1.75
CA ASN A 80 -12.35 29.65 1.59
C ASN A 80 -12.88 29.52 0.16
N THR A 81 -13.83 28.59 -0.03
CA THR A 81 -14.77 28.66 -1.13
C THR A 81 -16.12 28.36 -0.52
N GLU A 82 -16.85 29.44 -0.29
CA GLU A 82 -18.29 29.44 -0.05
C GLU A 82 -18.94 28.59 -1.14
N ASN A 83 -19.49 27.45 -0.76
CA ASN A 83 -20.76 26.93 -1.25
C ASN A 83 -20.99 25.56 -0.62
N GLU A 84 -21.87 25.57 0.38
CA GLU A 84 -22.58 24.40 0.84
C GLU A 84 -23.26 23.72 -0.35
N LYS A 85 -22.74 22.58 -0.77
CA LYS A 85 -23.55 21.53 -1.38
C LYS A 85 -23.13 20.22 -0.76
N GLU A 86 -24.11 19.56 -0.17
CA GLU A 86 -24.06 18.15 0.23
C GLU A 86 -23.55 17.34 -0.98
N GLU A 87 -22.27 17.02 -0.99
CA GLU A 87 -21.71 16.13 -2.01
C GLU A 87 -22.15 14.71 -1.68
N GLU A 88 -23.12 14.22 -2.47
CA GLU A 88 -23.40 12.79 -2.64
C GLU A 88 -22.09 11.99 -2.71
N PRO A 89 -22.02 10.76 -2.16
CA PRO A 89 -20.80 9.98 -2.19
C PRO A 89 -20.35 9.81 -3.64
N VAL A 90 -19.26 10.50 -4.02
CA VAL A 90 -18.66 10.43 -5.35
C VAL A 90 -18.40 8.96 -5.65
N PHE A 91 -19.29 8.35 -6.43
CA PHE A 91 -19.14 7.00 -6.90
C PHE A 91 -17.89 7.03 -7.78
N LYS A 92 -16.79 6.53 -7.24
CA LYS A 92 -15.51 6.45 -7.96
C LYS A 92 -15.67 5.40 -9.06
N ASN A 93 -16.31 5.79 -10.15
CA ASN A 93 -16.17 5.13 -11.43
C ASN A 93 -14.70 5.28 -11.81
N ARG A 94 -13.89 4.30 -11.42
CA ARG A 94 -12.53 4.15 -11.94
C ARG A 94 -12.72 3.93 -13.44
N LYS A 95 -12.61 4.99 -14.24
CA LYS A 95 -12.30 4.81 -15.65
C LYS A 95 -10.97 4.05 -15.66
N ILE A 96 -11.00 2.79 -16.10
CA ILE A 96 -9.79 2.03 -16.39
C ILE A 96 -9.14 2.75 -17.57
N SER A 97 -8.33 3.77 -17.31
CA SER A 97 -7.68 4.56 -18.35
C SER A 97 -6.52 3.81 -18.97
N GLU A 98 -5.96 2.83 -18.24
CA GLU A 98 -4.80 2.06 -18.67
C GLU A 98 -4.94 0.62 -18.19
N TYR A 99 -4.97 -0.32 -19.13
CA TYR A 99 -4.78 -1.73 -18.83
C TYR A 99 -3.37 -1.91 -18.25
N SER A 100 -3.29 -2.42 -17.03
CA SER A 100 -2.00 -2.73 -16.41
C SER A 100 -1.28 -3.77 -17.26
N THR A 101 -0.25 -3.37 -18.00
CA THR A 101 0.68 -4.27 -18.69
C THR A 101 1.66 -4.91 -17.70
N LYS A 102 1.15 -5.37 -16.56
CA LYS A 102 1.96 -6.03 -15.53
C LYS A 102 2.64 -7.25 -16.16
N LYS A 103 3.94 -7.11 -16.42
CA LYS A 103 4.78 -8.22 -16.83
C LYS A 103 4.82 -9.22 -15.67
N LEU A 104 4.52 -10.47 -15.97
CA LEU A 104 4.62 -11.56 -14.99
C LEU A 104 6.08 -11.73 -14.56
N LYS A 105 6.29 -12.07 -13.29
CA LYS A 105 7.61 -12.44 -12.78
C LYS A 105 8.05 -13.75 -13.42
N GLU A 106 9.36 -13.93 -13.56
CA GLU A 106 9.93 -15.16 -14.15
C GLU A 106 9.47 -16.43 -13.42
N SER A 107 9.38 -16.38 -12.08
CA SER A 107 8.87 -17.49 -11.27
C SER A 107 7.41 -17.86 -11.57
N ASP A 108 6.59 -16.90 -11.99
CA ASP A 108 5.19 -17.13 -12.35
C ASP A 108 5.10 -17.69 -13.78
N LEU A 109 5.97 -17.23 -14.69
CA LEU A 109 6.10 -17.81 -16.03
C LEU A 109 6.48 -19.30 -15.96
N THR A 110 7.44 -19.69 -15.11
CA THR A 110 7.83 -21.10 -14.95
C THR A 110 6.66 -21.99 -14.50
N LYS A 111 5.81 -21.48 -13.60
CA LYS A 111 4.61 -22.22 -13.15
C LYS A 111 3.61 -22.41 -14.28
N ILE A 112 3.38 -21.36 -15.07
CA ILE A 112 2.50 -21.42 -16.25
C ILE A 112 3.03 -22.44 -17.24
N TYR A 113 4.31 -22.39 -17.61
CA TYR A 113 4.92 -23.36 -18.53
C TYR A 113 4.77 -24.80 -18.02
N LYS A 114 4.98 -25.04 -16.73
CA LYS A 114 4.80 -26.38 -16.12
C LYS A 114 3.34 -26.85 -16.15
N ALA A 115 2.38 -25.95 -15.98
CA ALA A 115 0.96 -26.28 -16.08
C ALA A 115 0.54 -26.59 -17.52
N LEU A 116 1.01 -25.78 -18.48
CA LEU A 116 0.74 -25.98 -19.91
C LEU A 116 1.32 -27.30 -20.41
N SER A 117 2.58 -27.62 -20.06
CA SER A 117 3.21 -28.88 -20.45
C SER A 117 2.50 -30.10 -19.86
N LYS A 118 2.09 -30.03 -18.59
CA LYS A 118 1.27 -31.07 -17.96
C LYS A 118 -0.08 -31.25 -18.65
N SER A 119 -0.71 -30.15 -19.09
CA SER A 119 -1.97 -30.20 -19.84
C SER A 119 -1.80 -30.86 -21.21
N CYS A 120 -0.75 -30.49 -21.97
CA CYS A 120 -0.42 -31.13 -23.25
C CYS A 120 -0.25 -32.64 -23.10
N LEU A 121 0.54 -33.07 -22.11
CA LEU A 121 0.79 -34.50 -21.85
C LEU A 121 -0.49 -35.25 -21.44
N ARG A 122 -1.34 -34.62 -20.62
CA ARG A 122 -2.58 -35.25 -20.14
C ARG A 122 -3.66 -35.36 -21.21
N THR A 123 -3.73 -34.39 -22.11
CA THR A 123 -4.79 -34.30 -23.13
C THR A 123 -4.35 -34.82 -24.50
N GLY A 124 -3.07 -35.14 -24.67
CA GLY A 124 -2.49 -35.52 -25.97
C GLY A 124 -2.50 -34.38 -26.99
N ARG A 125 -2.71 -33.13 -26.55
CA ARG A 125 -2.77 -31.96 -27.43
C ARG A 125 -1.36 -31.41 -27.68
N SER A 126 -1.12 -30.95 -28.90
CA SER A 126 0.16 -30.36 -29.30
C SER A 126 0.36 -28.97 -28.68
N PHE A 127 1.62 -28.52 -28.58
CA PHE A 127 1.93 -27.16 -28.13
C PHE A 127 1.30 -26.09 -29.03
N ASN A 128 1.08 -26.37 -30.31
CA ASN A 128 0.41 -25.46 -31.24
C ASN A 128 -1.06 -25.20 -30.85
N HIS A 129 -1.73 -26.20 -30.28
CA HIS A 129 -3.08 -26.01 -29.73
C HIS A 129 -3.06 -25.02 -28.56
N MET A 130 -2.05 -25.12 -27.67
CA MET A 130 -1.91 -24.22 -26.53
C MET A 130 -1.51 -22.79 -26.93
N ASN A 131 -0.80 -22.62 -28.04
CA ASN A 131 -0.44 -21.31 -28.60
C ASN A 131 -1.52 -20.73 -29.53
N SER A 132 -2.62 -21.45 -29.76
CA SER A 132 -3.70 -20.97 -30.63
C SER A 132 -4.42 -19.76 -30.01
N ASP A 133 -4.92 -18.88 -30.87
CA ASP A 133 -5.62 -17.67 -30.42
C ASP A 133 -6.92 -18.00 -29.68
N ALA A 134 -7.59 -19.09 -30.05
CA ALA A 134 -8.74 -19.61 -29.32
C ALA A 134 -8.40 -19.97 -27.87
N MET A 135 -7.26 -20.62 -27.63
CA MET A 135 -6.84 -20.98 -26.28
C MET A 135 -6.40 -19.75 -25.46
N LYS A 136 -5.76 -18.77 -26.12
CA LYS A 136 -5.42 -17.49 -25.49
C LYS A 136 -6.67 -16.71 -25.08
N SER A 137 -7.67 -16.64 -25.97
CA SER A 137 -8.95 -16.00 -25.67
C SER A 137 -9.64 -16.68 -24.48
N LEU A 138 -9.73 -18.01 -24.50
CA LEU A 138 -10.32 -18.77 -23.40
C LEU A 138 -9.61 -18.50 -22.06
N MET A 139 -8.28 -18.44 -22.05
CA MET A 139 -7.51 -18.09 -20.85
C MET A 139 -7.84 -16.69 -20.34
N MET A 140 -7.97 -15.70 -21.22
CA MET A 140 -8.32 -14.33 -20.85
C MET A 140 -9.77 -14.24 -20.34
N ASP A 141 -10.69 -15.00 -20.93
CA ASP A 141 -12.08 -15.08 -20.46
C ASP A 141 -12.16 -15.70 -19.06
N ILE A 142 -11.35 -16.73 -18.78
CA ILE A 142 -11.23 -17.31 -17.43
C ILE A 142 -10.66 -16.28 -16.44
N PHE A 143 -9.64 -15.50 -16.82
CA PHE A 143 -9.10 -14.47 -15.94
C PHE A 143 -10.09 -13.34 -15.65
N ASN A 144 -10.91 -12.97 -16.63
CA ASN A 144 -11.90 -11.88 -16.51
C ASN A 144 -13.22 -12.30 -15.85
N THR A 145 -13.47 -13.60 -15.67
CA THR A 145 -14.68 -14.11 -15.00
C THR A 145 -14.55 -14.19 -13.48
N THR A 146 -13.35 -14.01 -12.93
CA THR A 146 -13.04 -13.85 -11.49
C THR A 146 -12.86 -12.40 -11.08
#